data_AF-A0A1J0AJP3-F1
#
_entry.id   AF-A0A1J0AJP3-F1
#
_cell.length_a   1.000
_cell.length_b   1.000
_cell.length_c   1.000
_cell.angle_alpha   90.00
_cell.angle_beta   90.00
_cell.angle_gamma   90.00
#
_symmetry.space_group_name_H-M   'P 1'
#
loop_
_entity.id
_entity.type
_entity.pdbx_description
1 polymer ?
#
loop_
_entity_poly.entity_id
_entity_poly.type
_entity_poly.pdbx_seq_one_letter_code
_entity_poly.pdbx_strand_id
1 'polypeptide(L)'
;MELKYRFISTVAGSVMAALCLVAFGWLLGHHSHSTSFVETTFKWLVDIGTILAGLGTVCAAYVGYLALNAWKVQSKGQSSISRLIECQEILAVLCVELLPKTSSLPTVKRDELYKSFEKLLVNLAVLSRGSPHKFELNGIRQSLLISSYRFRDYGSMWPEDKATLKSAEERLIKLIESW
;
A
#
# COMPACT_ATOMS: atom_id res chain seq x y z
N MET A 1 25.37 6.07 12.95
CA MET A 1 26.10 7.33 13.24
C MET A 1 25.15 8.53 13.32
N GLU A 2 24.12 8.63 12.47
CA GLU A 2 23.14 9.74 12.50
C GLU A 2 22.41 9.97 13.84
N LEU A 3 22.06 8.90 14.56
CA LEU A 3 21.24 9.02 15.77
C LEU A 3 21.96 9.76 16.91
N LYS A 4 23.29 9.58 17.02
CA LYS A 4 24.12 10.28 18.03
C LYS A 4 24.24 11.77 17.72
N TYR A 5 24.34 12.14 16.44
CA TYR A 5 24.43 13.53 16.00
C TYR A 5 23.12 14.28 16.25
N ARG A 6 21.98 13.65 15.95
CA ARG A 6 20.64 14.21 16.25
C ARG A 6 20.46 14.44 17.75
N PHE A 7 20.84 13.48 18.58
CA PHE A 7 20.74 13.62 20.04
C PHE A 7 21.61 14.74 20.60
N ILE A 8 22.88 14.82 20.20
CA ILE A 8 23.82 15.87 20.65
C ILE A 8 23.34 17.26 20.20
N SER A 9 22.83 17.38 18.97
CA SER A 9 22.27 18.63 18.45
C SER A 9 21.05 19.10 19.24
N THR A 10 20.13 18.20 19.60
CA THR A 10 18.94 18.54 20.41
C THR A 10 19.31 18.94 21.84
N VAL A 11 20.28 18.26 22.45
CA VAL A 11 20.77 18.59 23.80
C VAL A 11 21.49 19.95 23.80
N ALA A 12 22.35 20.21 22.83
CA ALA A 12 23.00 21.51 22.69
C ALA A 12 22.00 22.65 22.46
N GLY A 13 20.99 22.42 21.59
CA GLY A 13 19.93 23.39 21.32
C GLY A 13 19.07 23.72 22.55
N SER A 14 18.71 22.70 23.33
CA SER A 14 17.89 22.89 24.55
C SER A 14 18.65 23.61 25.67
N VAL A 15 19.94 23.32 25.86
CA VAL A 15 20.78 24.04 26.83
C VAL A 15 20.96 25.51 26.44
N MET A 16 21.21 25.79 25.15
CA MET A 16 21.31 27.17 24.65
C MET A 16 19.99 27.92 24.81
N ALA A 17 18.85 27.29 24.51
CA ALA A 17 17.54 27.90 24.70
C ALA A 17 17.27 28.24 26.18
N ALA A 18 17.63 27.35 27.10
CA ALA A 18 17.50 27.59 28.54
C ALA A 18 18.34 28.78 29.01
N LEU A 19 19.60 28.89 28.56
CA LEU A 19 20.47 30.01 28.88
C LEU A 19 19.94 31.34 28.33
N CYS A 20 19.41 31.34 27.10
CA CYS A 20 18.78 32.52 26.51
C CYS A 20 17.53 32.97 27.29
N LEU A 21 16.69 32.03 27.74
CA LEU A 21 15.50 32.36 28.55
C LEU A 21 15.86 32.97 29.91
N VAL A 22 16.91 32.46 30.56
CA VAL A 22 17.41 33.01 31.84
C VAL A 22 17.99 34.42 31.63
N ALA A 23 18.81 34.61 30.59
CA ALA A 23 19.37 35.91 30.27
C ALA A 23 18.28 36.94 29.90
N PHE A 24 17.25 36.51 29.19
CA PHE A 24 16.11 37.34 28.80
C PHE A 24 15.25 37.74 30.01
N GLY A 25 14.97 36.80 30.92
CA GLY A 25 14.29 37.09 32.19
C GLY A 25 15.07 38.08 33.07
N TRP A 26 16.40 37.97 33.08
CA TRP A 26 17.28 38.91 33.78
C TRP A 26 17.22 40.33 33.18
N LEU A 27 17.29 40.43 31.84
CA LEU A 27 17.21 41.71 31.11
C LEU A 27 15.85 42.42 31.30
N LEU A 28 14.75 41.67 31.25
CA LEU A 28 13.42 42.19 31.52
C LEU A 28 13.24 42.68 32.96
N GLY A 29 13.81 41.95 33.94
CA GLY A 29 13.78 42.35 35.35
C GLY A 29 14.53 43.66 35.62
N HIS A 30 15.71 43.83 35.00
CA HIS A 30 16.56 45.00 35.18
C HIS A 30 16.04 46.28 34.50
N HIS A 31 15.19 46.16 33.46
CA HIS A 31 14.63 47.29 32.71
C HIS A 31 13.11 47.46 32.89
N SER A 32 12.55 46.90 33.97
CA SER A 32 11.11 46.89 34.27
C SER A 32 10.45 48.28 34.36
N HIS A 33 11.24 49.34 34.58
CA HIS A 33 10.76 50.72 34.61
C HIS A 33 10.65 51.40 33.23
N SER A 34 11.19 50.78 32.17
CA SER A 34 11.13 51.30 30.80
C SER A 34 10.01 50.63 29.99
N THR A 35 8.86 51.29 29.91
CA THR A 35 7.68 50.80 29.18
C THR A 35 7.93 50.57 27.69
N SER A 36 8.77 51.39 27.05
CA SER A 36 9.10 51.26 25.63
C SER A 36 9.96 50.03 25.32
N PHE A 37 10.87 49.67 26.24
CA PHE A 37 11.73 48.48 26.10
C PHE A 37 10.92 47.18 26.21
N VAL A 38 10.01 47.11 27.17
CA VAL A 38 9.12 45.95 27.38
C VAL A 38 8.18 45.77 26.19
N GLU A 39 7.58 46.85 25.68
CA GLU A 39 6.66 46.79 24.53
C GLU A 39 7.36 46.30 23.26
N THR A 40 8.56 46.80 22.97
CA THR A 40 9.35 46.39 21.80
C THR A 40 9.72 44.92 21.88
N THR A 41 10.13 44.45 23.07
CA THR A 41 10.51 43.07 23.32
C THR A 41 9.33 42.10 23.14
N PHE A 42 8.14 42.49 23.58
CA PHE A 42 6.93 41.69 23.42
C PHE A 42 6.49 41.58 21.94
N LYS A 43 6.59 42.68 21.18
CA LYS A 43 6.33 42.66 19.72
C LYS A 43 7.24 41.68 18.99
N TRP A 44 8.54 41.73 19.27
CA TRP A 44 9.51 40.78 18.71
C TRP A 44 9.18 39.31 19.05
N LEU A 45 8.76 39.05 20.28
CA LEU A 45 8.39 37.70 20.71
C LEU A 45 7.16 37.17 19.94
N VAL A 46 6.15 38.02 19.74
CA VAL A 46 4.94 37.68 18.95
C VAL A 46 5.29 37.42 17.49
N ASP A 47 6.15 38.25 16.88
CA ASP A 47 6.57 38.09 15.49
C ASP A 47 7.33 36.77 15.29
N ILE A 48 8.30 36.47 16.16
CA ILE A 48 9.06 35.21 16.12
C ILE A 48 8.12 34.01 16.37
N GLY A 49 7.22 34.11 17.34
CA GLY A 49 6.24 33.05 17.63
C GLY A 49 5.33 32.75 16.46
N THR A 50 4.89 33.78 15.73
CA THR A 50 4.05 33.65 14.54
C THR A 50 4.81 32.97 13.39
N ILE A 51 6.08 33.34 13.16
CA ILE A 51 6.94 32.69 12.17
C ILE A 51 7.16 31.21 12.53
N LEU A 52 7.44 30.91 13.80
CA LEU A 52 7.66 29.54 14.27
C LEU A 52 6.40 28.68 14.12
N ALA A 53 5.23 29.24 14.44
CA ALA A 53 3.94 28.58 14.25
C ALA A 53 3.63 28.33 12.76
N GLY A 54 3.95 29.29 11.89
CA GLY A 54 3.84 29.13 10.44
C GLY A 54 4.72 27.98 9.92
N LEU A 55 5.98 27.92 10.34
CA LEU A 55 6.90 26.83 10.00
C LEU A 55 6.41 25.48 10.55
N GLY A 56 5.91 25.45 11.78
CA GLY A 56 5.32 24.25 12.38
C GLY A 56 4.14 23.72 11.56
N THR A 57 3.29 24.61 11.06
CA THR A 57 2.14 24.26 10.21
C THR A 57 2.59 23.66 8.87
N VAL A 58 3.61 24.23 8.23
CA VAL A 58 4.18 23.71 6.97
C VAL A 58 4.82 22.33 7.19
N CYS A 59 5.59 22.16 8.27
CA CYS A 59 6.17 20.86 8.63
C CYS A 59 5.09 19.81 8.91
N ALA A 60 4.03 20.15 9.64
CA ALA A 60 2.91 19.25 9.90
C ALA A 60 2.19 18.85 8.60
N ALA A 61 1.95 19.80 7.69
CA ALA A 61 1.38 19.54 6.38
C ALA A 61 2.26 18.59 5.54
N TYR A 62 3.58 18.78 5.58
CA TYR A 62 4.53 17.89 4.90
C TYR A 62 4.50 16.46 5.44
N VAL A 63 4.48 16.28 6.77
CA VAL A 63 4.34 14.96 7.40
C VAL A 63 2.99 14.32 7.06
N GLY A 64 1.91 15.11 7.05
CA GLY A 64 0.59 14.64 6.63
C GLY A 64 0.57 14.16 5.18
N TYR A 65 1.23 14.88 4.27
CA TYR A 65 1.39 14.46 2.87
C TYR A 65 2.15 13.13 2.74
N LEU A 66 3.25 12.95 3.49
CA LEU A 66 4.00 11.68 3.49
C LEU A 66 3.15 10.51 4.03
N ALA A 67 2.41 10.74 5.11
CA ALA A 67 1.51 9.74 5.69
C ALA A 67 0.40 9.34 4.71
N LEU A 68 -0.22 10.31 4.02
CA LEU A 68 -1.24 10.05 3.00
C LEU A 68 -0.67 9.24 1.82
N ASN A 69 0.53 9.58 1.36
CA ASN A 69 1.19 8.82 0.29
C ASN A 69 1.49 7.39 0.73
N ALA A 70 2.00 7.17 1.94
CA ALA A 70 2.24 5.84 2.48
C ALA A 70 0.95 5.03 2.60
N TRP A 71 -0.12 5.65 3.12
CA TRP A 71 -1.44 5.02 3.23
C TRP A 71 -2.03 4.66 1.87
N LYS A 72 -1.86 5.52 0.86
CA LYS A 72 -2.31 5.24 -0.52
C LYS A 72 -1.55 4.07 -1.14
N VAL A 73 -0.26 3.90 -0.83
CA VAL A 73 0.53 2.76 -1.29
C VAL A 73 0.11 1.47 -0.57
N GLN A 74 -0.06 1.51 0.76
CA GLN A 74 -0.49 0.36 1.55
C GLN A 74 -1.91 -0.11 1.19
N SER A 75 -2.85 0.81 1.00
CA SER A 75 -4.23 0.47 0.60
C SER A 75 -4.30 -0.17 -0.78
N LYS A 76 -3.50 0.29 -1.74
CA LYS A 76 -3.34 -0.36 -3.05
C LYS A 76 -2.73 -1.76 -2.91
N GLY A 77 -1.71 -1.91 -2.07
CA GLY A 77 -1.07 -3.20 -1.76
C GLY A 77 -2.06 -4.21 -1.20
N GLN A 78 -2.82 -3.85 -0.16
CA GLN A 78 -3.84 -4.74 0.43
C GLN A 78 -4.95 -5.11 -0.55
N SER A 79 -5.43 -4.16 -1.36
CA SER A 79 -6.42 -4.46 -2.40
C SER A 79 -5.89 -5.46 -3.44
N SER A 80 -4.60 -5.37 -3.79
CA SER A 80 -3.98 -6.30 -4.74
C SER A 80 -3.80 -7.69 -4.16
N ILE A 81 -3.38 -7.82 -2.90
CA ILE A 81 -3.21 -9.12 -2.22
C ILE A 81 -4.57 -9.80 -2.03
N SER A 82 -5.60 -9.06 -1.59
CA SER A 82 -6.94 -9.60 -1.41
C SER A 82 -7.52 -10.17 -2.72
N ARG A 83 -7.31 -9.47 -3.84
CA ARG A 83 -7.70 -9.97 -5.17
C ARG A 83 -6.88 -11.16 -5.64
N LEU A 84 -5.60 -11.23 -5.26
CA LEU A 84 -4.73 -12.34 -5.60
C LEU A 84 -5.17 -13.62 -4.87
N ILE A 85 -5.54 -13.50 -3.59
CA ILE A 85 -6.13 -14.60 -2.80
C ILE A 85 -7.47 -15.04 -3.41
N GLU A 86 -8.33 -14.10 -3.81
CA GLU A 86 -9.59 -14.43 -4.49
C GLU A 86 -9.35 -15.22 -5.81
N CYS A 87 -8.32 -14.86 -6.58
CA CYS A 87 -7.91 -15.63 -7.76
C CYS A 87 -7.47 -17.05 -7.39
N GLN A 88 -6.72 -17.22 -6.30
CA GLN A 88 -6.29 -18.54 -5.82
C GLN A 88 -7.48 -19.40 -5.39
N GLU A 89 -8.43 -18.84 -4.65
CA GLU A 89 -9.64 -19.55 -4.22
C GLU A 89 -10.46 -20.04 -5.43
N ILE A 90 -10.71 -19.16 -6.41
CA ILE A 90 -11.44 -19.53 -7.62
C ILE A 90 -10.70 -20.63 -8.38
N LEU A 91 -9.38 -20.52 -8.53
CA LEU A 91 -8.58 -21.50 -9.25
C LEU A 91 -8.56 -22.86 -8.53
N ALA A 92 -8.47 -22.86 -7.20
CA ALA A 92 -8.55 -24.08 -6.39
C ALA A 92 -9.91 -24.78 -6.53
N VAL A 93 -11.02 -24.02 -6.51
CA VAL A 93 -12.37 -24.56 -6.76
C VAL A 93 -12.47 -25.18 -8.16
N LEU A 94 -11.92 -24.52 -9.18
CA LEU A 94 -11.87 -25.06 -10.54
C LEU A 94 -11.06 -26.35 -10.60
N CYS A 95 -9.89 -26.40 -9.95
CA CYS A 95 -9.08 -27.62 -9.87
C CYS A 95 -9.85 -28.78 -9.21
N VAL A 96 -10.50 -28.55 -8.07
CA VAL A 96 -11.26 -29.58 -7.35
C VAL A 96 -12.44 -30.10 -8.18
N GLU A 97 -13.14 -29.22 -8.89
CA GLU A 97 -14.37 -29.60 -9.61
C GLU A 97 -14.12 -30.18 -11.00
N LEU A 98 -12.99 -29.83 -11.65
CA LEU A 98 -12.68 -30.18 -13.05
C LEU A 98 -11.61 -31.26 -13.20
N LEU A 99 -10.64 -31.37 -12.28
CA LEU A 99 -9.61 -32.42 -12.34
C LEU A 99 -10.21 -33.84 -12.26
N PRO A 100 -11.10 -34.17 -11.31
CA PRO A 100 -11.61 -35.54 -11.16
C PRO A 100 -12.66 -35.93 -12.20
N LYS A 101 -13.33 -34.97 -12.86
CA LYS A 101 -14.42 -35.28 -13.80
C LYS A 101 -13.89 -35.63 -15.19
N THR A 102 -14.18 -36.85 -15.63
CA THR A 102 -13.86 -37.35 -16.99
C THR A 102 -15.05 -37.25 -17.94
N SER A 103 -16.26 -36.99 -17.43
CA SER A 103 -17.50 -36.83 -18.19
C SER A 103 -18.02 -35.39 -18.19
N SER A 104 -18.90 -35.08 -19.14
CA SER A 104 -19.53 -33.76 -19.26
C SER A 104 -20.34 -33.41 -18.01
N LEU A 105 -20.17 -32.18 -17.53
CA LEU A 105 -20.91 -31.68 -16.37
C LEU A 105 -22.37 -31.37 -16.72
N PRO A 106 -23.29 -31.42 -15.74
CA PRO A 106 -24.62 -30.83 -15.88
C PRO A 106 -24.52 -29.36 -16.28
N THR A 107 -25.39 -28.90 -17.18
CA THR A 107 -25.37 -27.54 -17.75
C THR A 107 -25.33 -26.44 -16.69
N VAL A 108 -26.12 -26.59 -15.62
CA VAL A 108 -26.17 -25.62 -14.51
C VAL A 108 -24.80 -25.47 -13.83
N LYS A 109 -24.13 -26.59 -13.52
CA LYS A 109 -22.79 -26.57 -12.90
C LYS A 109 -21.72 -26.06 -13.87
N ARG A 110 -21.86 -26.37 -15.15
CA ARG A 110 -20.94 -25.88 -16.18
C ARG A 110 -20.99 -24.35 -16.28
N ASP A 111 -22.19 -23.78 -16.30
CA ASP A 111 -22.36 -22.33 -16.44
C ASP A 111 -21.86 -21.57 -15.19
N GLU A 112 -22.01 -22.16 -13.99
CA GLU A 112 -21.43 -21.65 -12.75
C GLU A 112 -19.89 -21.67 -12.78
N LEU A 113 -19.29 -22.80 -13.17
CA LEU A 113 -17.84 -22.93 -13.28
C LEU A 113 -17.27 -22.01 -14.37
N TYR A 114 -18.01 -21.80 -15.46
CA TYR A 114 -17.61 -20.85 -16.50
C TYR A 114 -17.63 -19.40 -16.01
N LYS A 115 -18.65 -18.99 -15.22
CA LYS A 115 -18.65 -17.67 -14.57
C LYS A 115 -17.46 -17.49 -13.63
N SER A 116 -17.09 -18.54 -12.90
CA SER A 116 -15.88 -18.54 -12.07
C SER A 116 -14.62 -18.36 -12.92
N PHE A 117 -14.53 -19.01 -14.09
CA PHE A 117 -13.45 -18.78 -15.06
C PHE A 117 -13.38 -17.33 -15.56
N GLU A 118 -14.53 -16.74 -15.95
CA GLU A 118 -14.57 -15.35 -16.39
C GLU A 118 -14.11 -14.39 -15.28
N LYS A 119 -14.62 -14.60 -14.06
CA LYS A 119 -14.24 -13.80 -12.89
C LYS A 119 -12.74 -13.89 -12.61
N LEU A 120 -12.17 -15.10 -12.68
CA LEU A 120 -10.72 -15.32 -12.54
C LEU A 120 -9.92 -14.55 -13.60
N LEU A 121 -10.30 -14.66 -14.87
CA LEU A 121 -9.60 -14.00 -15.98
C LEU A 121 -9.67 -12.47 -15.87
N VAL A 122 -10.81 -11.93 -15.44
CA VAL A 122 -10.98 -10.49 -15.19
C VAL A 122 -10.09 -10.04 -14.02
N ASN A 123 -10.11 -10.76 -12.90
CA ASN A 123 -9.30 -10.41 -11.73
C ASN A 123 -7.79 -10.46 -12.05
N LEU A 124 -7.32 -11.50 -12.76
CA LEU A 124 -5.93 -11.59 -13.24
C LEU A 124 -5.57 -10.43 -14.17
N ALA A 125 -6.49 -9.99 -15.04
CA ALA A 125 -6.27 -8.85 -15.93
C ALA A 125 -6.15 -7.53 -15.17
N VAL A 126 -6.90 -7.36 -14.08
CA VAL A 126 -6.83 -6.15 -13.26
C VAL A 126 -5.55 -6.15 -12.42
N LEU A 127 -5.17 -7.29 -11.86
CA LEU A 127 -3.93 -7.45 -11.10
C LEU A 127 -2.69 -7.21 -11.97
N SER A 128 -2.68 -7.70 -13.22
CA SER A 128 -1.53 -7.53 -14.11
C SER A 128 -1.28 -6.08 -14.53
N ARG A 129 -2.27 -5.18 -14.46
CA ARG A 129 -2.11 -3.76 -14.79
C ARG A 129 -1.37 -2.95 -13.71
N GLY A 130 -1.42 -3.38 -12.45
CA GLY A 130 -0.90 -2.62 -11.32
C GLY A 130 0.23 -3.30 -10.55
N SER A 131 0.60 -4.52 -10.91
CA SER A 131 1.55 -5.35 -10.17
C SER A 131 2.96 -5.35 -10.79
N PRO A 132 4.02 -5.44 -9.97
CA PRO A 132 5.37 -5.73 -10.45
C PRO A 132 5.46 -7.10 -11.19
N HIS A 133 4.61 -8.08 -10.85
CA HIS A 133 4.55 -9.41 -11.47
C HIS A 133 3.63 -9.48 -12.70
N LYS A 134 3.45 -8.35 -13.41
CA LYS A 134 2.55 -8.23 -14.56
C LYS A 134 2.74 -9.30 -15.64
N PHE A 135 3.97 -9.72 -15.88
CA PHE A 135 4.30 -10.69 -16.93
C PHE A 135 3.85 -12.10 -16.54
N GLU A 136 4.06 -12.50 -15.29
CA GLU A 136 3.64 -13.81 -14.80
C GLU A 136 2.12 -13.91 -14.71
N LEU A 137 1.45 -12.88 -14.18
CA LEU A 137 -0.01 -12.82 -14.12
C LEU A 137 -0.67 -12.85 -15.51
N ASN A 138 -0.09 -12.13 -16.49
CA ASN A 138 -0.55 -12.23 -17.86
C ASN A 138 -0.24 -13.60 -18.48
N GLY A 139 0.89 -14.21 -18.15
CA GLY A 139 1.22 -15.57 -18.60
C GLY A 139 0.19 -16.60 -18.14
N ILE A 140 -0.15 -16.57 -16.84
CA ILE A 140 -1.19 -17.42 -16.25
C ILE A 140 -2.56 -17.17 -16.92
N ARG A 141 -2.92 -15.90 -17.14
CA ARG A 141 -4.16 -15.55 -17.82
C ARG A 141 -4.21 -16.09 -19.25
N GLN A 142 -3.13 -15.95 -20.02
CA GLN A 142 -3.07 -16.42 -21.40
C GLN A 142 -3.16 -17.94 -21.51
N SER A 143 -2.53 -18.68 -20.59
CA SER A 143 -2.64 -20.14 -20.57
C SER A 143 -4.07 -20.60 -20.25
N LEU A 144 -4.76 -19.90 -19.35
CA LEU A 144 -6.14 -20.25 -18.96
C LEU A 144 -7.20 -19.82 -19.97
N LEU A 145 -6.92 -18.84 -20.83
CA LEU A 145 -7.86 -18.35 -21.84
C LEU A 145 -8.31 -19.47 -22.79
N ILE A 146 -7.36 -20.23 -23.35
CA ILE A 146 -7.67 -21.30 -24.31
C ILE A 146 -8.52 -22.39 -23.64
N SER A 147 -8.11 -22.82 -22.44
CA SER A 147 -8.84 -23.83 -21.67
C SER A 147 -10.25 -23.36 -21.27
N SER A 148 -10.43 -22.06 -20.98
CA SER A 148 -11.75 -21.50 -20.66
C SER A 148 -12.71 -21.51 -21.85
N TYR A 149 -12.23 -21.21 -23.06
CA TYR A 149 -13.05 -21.25 -24.27
C TYR A 149 -13.42 -22.69 -24.64
N ARG A 150 -12.46 -23.62 -24.56
CA ARG A 150 -12.74 -25.05 -24.77
C ARG A 150 -13.77 -25.58 -23.77
N PHE A 151 -13.66 -25.19 -22.51
CA PHE A 151 -14.63 -25.59 -21.49
C PHE A 151 -16.04 -25.03 -21.78
N ARG A 152 -16.14 -23.78 -22.26
CA ARG A 152 -17.42 -23.18 -22.67
C ARG A 152 -18.06 -23.96 -23.81
N ASP A 153 -17.28 -24.23 -24.86
CA ASP A 153 -17.81 -24.75 -26.12
C ASP A 153 -18.12 -26.26 -26.04
N TYR A 154 -17.31 -27.04 -25.29
CA TYR A 154 -17.43 -28.50 -25.21
C TYR A 154 -17.95 -29.04 -23.88
N GLY A 155 -18.09 -28.19 -22.85
CA GLY A 155 -18.59 -28.59 -21.52
C GLY A 155 -17.75 -29.66 -20.81
N SER A 156 -16.53 -29.88 -21.28
CA SER A 156 -15.59 -30.88 -20.80
C SER A 156 -14.17 -30.32 -20.86
N MET A 157 -13.30 -30.79 -19.96
CA MET A 157 -11.89 -30.44 -19.96
C MET A 157 -11.06 -31.63 -20.41
N TRP A 158 -10.19 -31.41 -21.39
CA TRP A 158 -9.25 -32.41 -21.86
C TRP A 158 -8.04 -32.54 -20.92
N PRO A 159 -7.29 -33.64 -20.97
CA PRO A 159 -6.13 -33.86 -20.11
C PRO A 159 -5.09 -32.72 -20.19
N GLU A 160 -4.92 -32.12 -21.36
CA GLU A 160 -4.02 -30.97 -21.58
C GLU A 160 -4.49 -29.72 -20.83
N ASP A 161 -5.80 -29.44 -20.85
CA ASP A 161 -6.40 -28.30 -20.15
C ASP A 161 -6.34 -28.48 -18.64
N LYS A 162 -6.48 -29.73 -18.15
CA LYS A 162 -6.30 -30.08 -16.73
C LYS A 162 -4.86 -29.88 -16.27
N ALA A 163 -3.89 -30.27 -17.07
CA ALA A 163 -2.47 -30.02 -16.79
C ALA A 163 -2.16 -28.52 -16.77
N THR A 164 -2.77 -27.77 -17.70
CA THR A 164 -2.64 -26.31 -17.78
C THR A 164 -3.24 -25.63 -16.55
N LEU A 165 -4.40 -26.07 -16.08
CA LEU A 165 -5.07 -25.57 -14.88
C LEU A 165 -4.21 -25.81 -13.62
N LYS A 166 -3.69 -27.03 -13.46
CA LYS A 166 -2.80 -27.37 -12.33
C LYS A 166 -1.49 -26.57 -12.37
N SER A 167 -0.89 -26.42 -13.55
CA SER A 167 0.32 -25.60 -13.70
C SER A 167 0.06 -24.11 -13.40
N ALA A 168 -1.10 -23.59 -13.78
CA ALA A 168 -1.52 -22.23 -13.46
C ALA A 168 -1.68 -22.05 -11.94
N GLU A 169 -2.23 -23.03 -11.23
CA GLU A 169 -2.38 -23.02 -9.77
C GLU A 169 -1.02 -22.99 -9.08
N GLU A 170 -0.11 -23.89 -9.45
CA GLU A 170 1.24 -23.94 -8.88
C GLU A 170 2.02 -22.65 -9.12
N ARG A 171 1.87 -22.03 -10.31
CA ARG A 171 2.48 -20.74 -10.62
C ARG A 171 1.89 -19.61 -9.78
N LEU A 172 0.56 -19.61 -9.60
CA LEU A 172 -0.11 -18.59 -8.81
C LEU A 172 0.29 -18.68 -7.33
N ILE A 173 0.43 -19.89 -6.77
CA ILE A 173 0.89 -20.11 -5.39
C ILE A 173 2.32 -19.57 -5.20
N LYS A 174 3.25 -19.90 -6.09
CA LYS A 174 4.64 -19.38 -6.03
C LYS A 174 4.69 -17.86 -6.15
N LEU A 175 3.81 -17.30 -6.95
CA LEU A 175 3.70 -15.86 -7.15
C LEU A 175 3.11 -15.16 -5.91
N ILE A 176 2.22 -15.81 -5.16
CA ILE A 176 1.74 -15.32 -3.86
C ILE A 176 2.84 -15.40 -2.79
N GLU A 177 3.61 -16.49 -2.76
CA GLU A 177 4.73 -16.66 -1.83
C GLU A 177 5.85 -15.61 -2.04
N SER A 178 5.96 -15.06 -3.25
CA SER A 178 6.99 -14.09 -3.64
C SER A 178 6.49 -12.64 -3.73
N TRP A 179 5.22 -12.39 -3.35
CA TRP A 179 4.54 -11.10 -3.43
C TRP A 179 4.85 -10.16 -2.25
#